data_AF-A0A372FYC9-F1
#
_entry.id   AF-A0A372FYC9-F1
#
_cell.length_a   1.000
_cell.length_b   1.000
_cell.length_c   1.000
_cell.angle_alpha   90.00
_cell.angle_beta   90.00
_cell.angle_gamma   90.00
#
_symmetry.space_group_name_H-M   'P 1'
#
loop_
_entity.id
_entity.type
_entity.pdbx_description
1 polymer ?
#
loop_
_entity_poly.entity_id
_entity_poly.type
_entity_poly.pdbx_seq_one_letter_code
_entity_poly.pdbx_strand_id
1 'polypeptide(L)'
;MTPGRPSSTWCADSTTSTASTRSWRPWPPPATDPETHVPLSAIRPAHFPWFPYDGFTFCLGLADGDAAWTSGHTAAALDPALGRMTVGGDMASQARTAYRKVLAILEAAGHGPADVTRVTENITVAGLDEYAAAAAVRAEVFGDHQPVVRTVVVERLVRRAALIEVELHAVAGGGQTLAASEPRAAGTWVPSPVRDGHDGAVYLPTMLPLDAAGEVVHPGDFVSQYAYCLDRAQDLLTAVGLSLDAAVTTYDYSTPATRDVYRRTHRVRAERLGGAGVYPGAGGILMSRLHHPDVLVAIDVTASRHPLELVNPGWSRYDSLTYAPGVRAGRTLYMSGFAALDMQTQQALHPDDIGAQAEVTYGAIRHLLEYAGLGPQDLVETTEYCVASAIGDYRAVAGVRERLLGPPWPASTGAICAALLRPEFLLEVFPTAVYPEHAEPAENAGGSR
;
A
#
# COMPACT_ATOMS: atom_id res chain seq x y z
N MET A 1 -62.31 -40.68 -48.87
CA MET A 1 -63.36 -39.81 -48.30
C MET A 1 -62.71 -38.95 -47.21
N THR A 2 -62.54 -37.65 -47.49
CA THR A 2 -62.37 -36.55 -46.50
C THR A 2 -63.67 -36.39 -45.68
N PRO A 3 -63.79 -35.58 -44.59
CA PRO A 3 -63.00 -34.39 -44.13
C PRO A 3 -62.71 -34.43 -42.59
N GLY A 4 -62.18 -33.46 -41.84
CA GLY A 4 -61.84 -32.04 -41.99
C GLY A 4 -61.23 -31.49 -40.67
N ARG A 5 -60.50 -30.37 -40.76
CA ARG A 5 -59.94 -29.50 -39.68
C ARG A 5 -61.05 -28.75 -38.90
N PRO A 6 -60.83 -27.93 -37.80
CA PRO A 6 -59.59 -27.22 -37.37
C PRO A 6 -59.33 -26.97 -35.84
N SER A 7 -58.14 -26.40 -35.55
CA SER A 7 -57.72 -25.53 -34.41
C SER A 7 -57.60 -26.18 -33.00
N SER A 8 -56.56 -25.94 -32.19
CA SER A 8 -55.92 -24.68 -31.83
C SER A 8 -54.48 -24.87 -31.29
N THR A 9 -53.74 -23.77 -31.33
CA THR A 9 -52.35 -23.45 -30.97
C THR A 9 -51.94 -23.74 -29.52
N TRP A 10 -50.68 -24.18 -29.30
CA TRP A 10 -49.71 -23.67 -28.30
C TRP A 10 -48.34 -24.34 -28.57
N CYS A 11 -47.34 -23.60 -29.01
CA CYS A 11 -45.92 -23.98 -28.89
C CYS A 11 -45.09 -22.71 -28.69
N ALA A 12 -44.27 -22.74 -27.64
CA ALA A 12 -43.43 -21.65 -27.17
C ALA A 12 -42.19 -21.48 -28.04
N ASP A 13 -41.93 -20.25 -28.46
CA ASP A 13 -40.66 -19.84 -29.05
C ASP A 13 -39.61 -19.65 -27.96
N SER A 14 -38.51 -20.41 -28.09
CA SER A 14 -37.28 -20.22 -27.32
C SER A 14 -36.40 -19.23 -28.08
N THR A 15 -36.24 -18.03 -27.52
CA THR A 15 -35.28 -17.04 -28.02
C THR A 15 -34.06 -17.05 -27.11
N THR A 16 -32.99 -17.69 -27.59
CA THR A 16 -31.63 -17.54 -27.04
C THR A 16 -31.13 -16.13 -27.36
N SER A 17 -31.04 -15.29 -26.34
CA SER A 17 -30.37 -13.98 -26.37
C SER A 17 -28.86 -14.21 -26.45
N THR A 18 -28.24 -13.80 -27.55
CA THR A 18 -26.78 -13.70 -27.68
C THR A 18 -26.32 -12.44 -26.96
N ALA A 19 -25.61 -12.62 -25.84
CA ALA A 19 -24.94 -11.55 -25.14
C ALA A 19 -23.87 -10.92 -26.04
N SER A 20 -24.02 -9.64 -26.34
CA SER A 20 -23.06 -8.82 -27.08
C SER A 20 -21.82 -8.60 -26.21
N THR A 21 -20.73 -9.28 -26.53
CA THR A 21 -19.39 -8.95 -26.04
C THR A 21 -18.95 -7.65 -26.69
N ARG A 22 -19.24 -6.50 -26.04
CA ARG A 22 -18.56 -5.24 -26.39
C ARG A 22 -17.09 -5.39 -26.03
N SER A 23 -16.24 -5.50 -27.05
CA SER A 23 -14.80 -5.39 -26.89
C SER A 23 -14.47 -4.02 -26.32
N TRP A 24 -13.76 -4.02 -25.19
CA TRP A 24 -13.11 -2.85 -24.63
C TRP A 24 -12.16 -2.28 -25.69
N ARG A 25 -12.36 -1.01 -26.06
CA ARG A 25 -11.41 -0.25 -26.89
C ARG A 25 -10.62 0.64 -25.93
N PRO A 26 -9.28 0.55 -25.89
CA PRO A 26 -8.49 1.47 -25.09
C PRO A 26 -8.75 2.91 -25.53
N TRP A 27 -8.93 3.81 -24.57
CA TRP A 27 -8.94 5.24 -24.81
C TRP A 27 -7.53 5.65 -25.22
N PRO A 28 -7.33 6.47 -26.26
CA PRO A 28 -5.99 6.96 -26.58
C PRO A 28 -5.46 7.75 -25.37
N PRO A 29 -4.22 7.51 -24.92
CA PRO A 29 -3.67 8.27 -23.80
C PRO A 29 -3.76 9.78 -24.12
N PRO A 30 -3.97 10.65 -23.11
CA PRO A 30 -3.81 12.08 -23.33
C PRO A 30 -2.45 12.33 -23.96
N ALA A 31 -2.39 13.25 -24.92
CA ALA A 31 -1.15 13.63 -25.58
C ALA A 31 -0.25 14.34 -24.55
N THR A 32 0.57 13.59 -23.83
CA THR A 32 1.66 14.11 -23.03
C THR A 32 2.84 14.34 -23.96
N ASP A 33 3.34 15.58 -24.03
CA ASP A 33 4.56 15.88 -24.77
C ASP A 33 5.75 15.21 -24.05
N PRO A 34 6.36 14.16 -24.63
CA PRO A 34 7.40 13.39 -23.96
C PRO A 34 8.69 14.18 -23.74
N GLU A 35 8.85 15.35 -24.38
CA GLU A 35 10.10 16.13 -24.32
C GLU A 35 10.29 16.93 -23.01
N THR A 36 9.27 17.03 -22.14
CA THR A 36 9.33 17.81 -20.89
C THR A 36 9.14 16.99 -19.61
N HIS A 37 9.12 15.65 -19.71
CA HIS A 37 8.81 14.75 -18.60
C HIS A 37 10.07 14.33 -17.84
N VAL A 38 10.15 14.58 -16.53
CA VAL A 38 11.20 13.98 -15.68
C VAL A 38 10.68 12.64 -15.14
N PRO A 39 11.20 11.49 -15.59
CA PRO A 39 10.71 10.19 -15.14
C PRO A 39 11.29 9.79 -13.78
N LEU A 40 10.57 8.90 -13.08
CA LEU A 40 11.09 8.18 -11.93
C LEU A 40 12.42 7.47 -12.27
N SER A 41 13.36 7.54 -11.34
CA SER A 41 14.70 6.96 -11.53
C SER A 41 14.90 5.75 -10.64
N ALA A 42 15.14 4.58 -11.24
CA ALA A 42 15.49 3.36 -10.49
C ALA A 42 16.84 3.53 -9.79
N ILE A 43 16.84 3.38 -8.48
CA ILE A 43 18.03 3.51 -7.63
C ILE A 43 18.89 2.25 -7.80
N ARG A 44 20.14 2.43 -8.21
CA ARG A 44 21.10 1.35 -8.49
C ARG A 44 22.41 1.59 -7.73
N PRO A 45 22.55 1.06 -6.50
CA PRO A 45 23.79 1.18 -5.75
C PRO A 45 24.96 0.55 -6.49
N ALA A 46 26.10 1.23 -6.52
CA ALA A 46 27.32 0.70 -7.12
C ALA A 46 27.80 -0.59 -6.43
N HIS A 47 27.47 -0.76 -5.15
CA HIS A 47 27.79 -1.95 -4.37
C HIS A 47 26.59 -2.43 -3.56
N PHE A 48 26.04 -3.59 -3.94
CA PHE A 48 24.94 -4.26 -3.23
C PHE A 48 25.22 -5.76 -3.09
N PRO A 49 26.02 -6.18 -2.09
CA PRO A 49 26.62 -7.53 -2.04
C PRO A 49 25.68 -8.64 -1.59
N TRP A 50 24.42 -8.33 -1.28
CA TRP A 50 23.50 -9.31 -0.68
C TRP A 50 22.89 -10.27 -1.68
N PHE A 51 22.60 -9.83 -2.90
CA PHE A 51 22.10 -10.67 -3.99
C PHE A 51 22.14 -9.88 -5.32
N PRO A 52 22.23 -10.57 -6.48
CA PRO A 52 22.01 -9.93 -7.77
C PRO A 52 20.54 -9.52 -7.89
N TYR A 53 20.27 -8.22 -8.00
CA TYR A 53 18.91 -7.67 -8.04
C TYR A 53 18.41 -7.38 -9.46
N ASP A 54 19.22 -7.63 -10.49
CA ASP A 54 18.76 -7.58 -11.87
C ASP A 54 17.87 -8.79 -12.19
N GLY A 55 16.84 -8.57 -13.02
CA GLY A 55 15.90 -9.62 -13.45
C GLY A 55 14.69 -9.83 -12.55
N PHE A 56 14.55 -9.09 -11.45
CA PHE A 56 13.29 -9.01 -10.71
C PHE A 56 12.29 -8.08 -11.40
N THR A 57 11.00 -8.32 -11.16
CA THR A 57 9.88 -7.46 -11.63
C THR A 57 9.50 -6.38 -10.61
N PHE A 58 10.50 -5.95 -9.84
CA PHE A 58 10.50 -4.83 -8.90
C PHE A 58 11.92 -4.25 -8.87
N CYS A 59 12.08 -2.98 -8.49
CA CYS A 59 13.40 -2.34 -8.35
C CYS A 59 13.88 -2.38 -6.89
N LEU A 60 15.13 -1.98 -6.60
CA LEU A 60 15.56 -1.80 -5.20
C LEU A 60 14.91 -0.57 -4.56
N GLY A 61 14.64 0.46 -5.35
CA GLY A 61 14.00 1.69 -4.96
C GLY A 61 13.87 2.65 -6.14
N LEU A 62 13.07 3.70 -5.96
CA LEU A 62 12.86 4.78 -6.93
C LEU A 62 13.18 6.12 -6.30
N ALA A 63 13.69 7.04 -7.11
CA ALA A 63 13.89 8.44 -6.76
C ALA A 63 13.04 9.34 -7.67
N ASP A 64 12.50 10.40 -7.08
CA ASP A 64 11.77 11.49 -7.74
C ASP A 64 12.24 12.82 -7.12
N GLY A 65 13.02 13.60 -7.86
CA GLY A 65 13.58 14.86 -7.36
C GLY A 65 14.35 14.69 -6.05
N ASP A 66 13.81 15.24 -4.96
CA ASP A 66 14.37 15.23 -3.61
C ASP A 66 13.86 14.08 -2.73
N ALA A 67 13.07 13.16 -3.28
CA ALA A 67 12.47 12.04 -2.57
C ALA A 67 12.95 10.68 -3.09
N ALA A 68 12.92 9.69 -2.20
CA ALA A 68 13.26 8.32 -2.51
C ALA A 68 12.42 7.30 -1.74
N TRP A 69 12.10 6.18 -2.41
CA TRP A 69 11.34 5.04 -1.90
C TRP A 69 12.18 3.79 -2.07
N THR A 70 12.32 2.97 -1.03
CA THR A 70 12.96 1.64 -1.14
C THR A 70 11.91 0.55 -1.26
N SER A 71 12.19 -0.53 -1.98
CA SER A 71 11.48 -1.80 -1.78
C SER A 71 11.70 -2.34 -0.36
N GLY A 72 10.76 -3.13 0.14
CA GLY A 72 10.91 -3.85 1.39
C GLY A 72 12.11 -4.81 1.34
N HIS A 73 12.97 -4.77 2.37
CA HIS A 73 14.11 -5.67 2.49
C HIS A 73 14.13 -6.40 3.82
N THR A 74 14.24 -7.73 3.74
CA THR A 74 14.54 -8.60 4.88
C THR A 74 16.05 -8.76 5.06
N ALA A 75 16.45 -9.57 6.04
CA ALA A 75 17.82 -10.03 6.18
C ALA A 75 18.28 -11.00 5.07
N ALA A 76 17.39 -11.44 4.15
CA ALA A 76 17.71 -12.47 3.16
C ALA A 76 18.90 -12.12 2.24
N ALA A 77 19.90 -12.99 2.19
CA ALA A 77 21.07 -12.83 1.31
C ALA A 77 21.33 -14.12 0.53
N LEU A 78 21.91 -13.99 -0.65
CA LEU A 78 22.36 -15.12 -1.46
C LEU A 78 23.51 -15.80 -0.73
N ASP A 79 23.33 -17.07 -0.41
CA ASP A 79 24.43 -17.93 0.00
C ASP A 79 25.08 -18.51 -1.28
N PRO A 80 26.31 -18.11 -1.62
CA PRO A 80 26.96 -18.59 -2.85
C PRO A 80 27.31 -20.07 -2.80
N ALA A 81 27.51 -20.65 -1.62
CA ALA A 81 27.77 -22.08 -1.47
C ALA A 81 26.52 -22.92 -1.70
N LEU A 82 25.34 -22.38 -1.35
CA LEU A 82 24.05 -23.05 -1.53
C LEU A 82 23.31 -22.64 -2.81
N GLY A 83 23.74 -21.57 -3.49
CA GLY A 83 23.11 -21.04 -4.71
C GLY A 83 21.68 -20.54 -4.48
N ARG A 84 21.31 -20.14 -3.25
CA ARG A 84 19.95 -19.71 -2.92
C ARG A 84 19.94 -18.63 -1.85
N MET A 85 18.84 -17.87 -1.80
CA MET A 85 18.59 -16.91 -0.72
C MET A 85 18.39 -17.64 0.61
N THR A 86 19.09 -17.18 1.65
CA THR A 86 18.99 -17.69 3.02
C THR A 86 18.73 -16.54 3.99
N VAL A 87 18.15 -16.87 5.13
CA VAL A 87 17.94 -15.94 6.26
C VAL A 87 18.33 -16.69 7.52
N GLY A 88 19.02 -16.03 8.43
CA GLY A 88 19.37 -16.56 9.74
C GLY A 88 19.64 -15.44 10.73
N GLY A 89 19.91 -15.82 11.97
CA GLY A 89 20.10 -14.88 13.08
C GLY A 89 18.79 -14.52 13.80
N ASP A 90 18.94 -13.88 14.95
CA ASP A 90 17.88 -13.33 15.78
C ASP A 90 17.27 -12.04 15.20
N MET A 91 16.24 -11.50 15.86
CA MET A 91 15.61 -10.26 15.41
C MET A 91 16.60 -9.09 15.23
N ALA A 92 17.54 -8.90 16.16
CA ALA A 92 18.50 -7.80 16.10
C ALA A 92 19.43 -7.90 14.87
N SER A 93 20.03 -9.06 14.62
CA SER A 93 20.90 -9.27 13.46
C SER A 93 20.14 -9.18 12.14
N GLN A 94 18.89 -9.64 12.11
CA GLN A 94 18.03 -9.50 10.94
C GLN A 94 17.68 -8.03 10.66
N ALA A 95 17.25 -7.28 11.68
CA ALA A 95 16.94 -5.86 11.58
C ALA A 95 18.17 -5.06 11.10
N ARG A 96 19.35 -5.28 11.66
CA ARG A 96 20.60 -4.62 11.22
C ARG A 96 20.88 -4.85 9.74
N THR A 97 20.67 -6.07 9.29
CA THR A 97 20.89 -6.43 7.88
C THR A 97 19.85 -5.79 6.97
N ALA A 98 18.59 -5.78 7.38
CA ALA A 98 17.51 -5.11 6.65
C ALA A 98 17.79 -3.59 6.52
N TYR A 99 18.05 -2.90 7.64
CA TYR A 99 18.37 -1.46 7.65
C TYR A 99 19.61 -1.13 6.80
N ARG A 100 20.68 -1.93 6.87
CA ARG A 100 21.86 -1.73 6.01
C ARG A 100 21.54 -1.78 4.52
N LYS A 101 20.59 -2.63 4.08
CA LYS A 101 20.21 -2.73 2.68
C LYS A 101 19.45 -1.49 2.21
N VAL A 102 18.39 -1.12 2.93
CA VAL A 102 17.58 0.06 2.58
C VAL A 102 18.39 1.35 2.65
N LEU A 103 19.32 1.47 3.61
CA LEU A 103 20.22 2.63 3.67
C LEU A 103 21.24 2.65 2.54
N ALA A 104 21.80 1.51 2.12
CA ALA A 104 22.67 1.47 0.94
C ALA A 104 21.94 1.84 -0.35
N ILE A 105 20.63 1.59 -0.42
CA ILE A 105 19.76 2.05 -1.50
C ILE A 105 19.60 3.56 -1.43
N LEU A 106 19.17 4.11 -0.29
CA LEU A 106 19.03 5.56 -0.12
C LEU A 106 20.34 6.33 -0.36
N GLU A 107 21.49 5.82 0.09
CA GLU A 107 22.80 6.42 -0.13
C GLU A 107 23.12 6.56 -1.63
N ALA A 108 22.72 5.58 -2.45
CA ALA A 108 22.90 5.63 -3.90
C ALA A 108 22.01 6.69 -4.59
N ALA A 109 20.96 7.16 -3.91
CA ALA A 109 20.14 8.30 -4.33
C ALA A 109 20.57 9.63 -3.67
N GLY A 110 21.64 9.64 -2.89
CA GLY A 110 22.14 10.84 -2.21
C GLY A 110 21.49 11.14 -0.85
N HIS A 111 20.74 10.18 -0.28
CA HIS A 111 20.08 10.31 1.01
C HIS A 111 20.79 9.56 2.13
N GLY A 112 20.75 10.10 3.34
CA GLY A 112 21.22 9.45 4.57
C GLY A 112 20.09 9.11 5.55
N PRO A 113 20.40 8.51 6.71
CA PRO A 113 19.41 8.21 7.75
C PRO A 113 18.60 9.42 8.21
N ALA A 114 19.21 10.61 8.22
CA ALA A 114 18.57 11.87 8.61
C ALA A 114 17.54 12.38 7.57
N ASP A 115 17.51 11.82 6.35
CA ASP A 115 16.53 12.16 5.33
C ASP A 115 15.26 11.29 5.40
N VAL A 116 15.28 10.23 6.22
CA VAL A 116 14.16 9.29 6.31
C VAL A 116 12.96 9.95 6.99
N THR A 117 11.83 10.01 6.30
CA THR A 117 10.57 10.57 6.82
C THR A 117 9.67 9.47 7.39
N ARG A 118 9.69 8.27 6.78
CA ARG A 118 8.83 7.13 7.16
C ARG A 118 9.60 5.80 7.09
N VAL A 119 9.35 4.95 8.07
CA VAL A 119 9.76 3.56 8.13
C VAL A 119 8.51 2.69 8.17
N THR A 120 8.41 1.69 7.30
CA THR A 120 7.47 0.58 7.46
C THR A 120 8.25 -0.66 7.91
N GLU A 121 7.84 -1.26 9.02
CA GLU A 121 8.36 -2.54 9.51
C GLU A 121 7.25 -3.58 9.47
N ASN A 122 7.38 -4.57 8.56
CA ASN A 122 6.52 -5.75 8.57
C ASN A 122 7.13 -6.78 9.53
N ILE A 123 6.49 -6.97 10.68
CA ILE A 123 6.94 -7.87 11.75
C ILE A 123 6.13 -9.15 11.68
N THR A 124 6.81 -10.29 11.51
CA THR A 124 6.12 -11.57 11.50
C THR A 124 5.54 -11.91 12.87
N VAL A 125 4.47 -12.69 12.92
CA VAL A 125 3.94 -13.24 14.18
C VAL A 125 5.02 -13.97 14.98
N ALA A 126 5.95 -14.65 14.31
CA ALA A 126 7.08 -15.33 14.96
C ALA A 126 8.14 -14.37 15.55
N GLY A 127 8.25 -13.15 15.00
CA GLY A 127 9.18 -12.12 15.47
C GLY A 127 8.57 -11.09 16.41
N LEU A 128 7.25 -11.11 16.61
CA LEU A 128 6.53 -10.07 17.35
C LEU A 128 7.02 -9.92 18.79
N ASP A 129 7.26 -11.04 19.49
CA ASP A 129 7.74 -11.03 20.88
C ASP A 129 9.19 -10.50 21.01
N GLU A 130 9.94 -10.48 19.90
CA GLU A 130 11.31 -9.93 19.82
C GLU A 130 11.35 -8.49 19.29
N TYR A 131 10.21 -7.84 19.05
CA TYR A 131 10.15 -6.54 18.38
C TYR A 131 10.98 -5.45 19.06
N ALA A 132 11.13 -5.49 20.39
CA ALA A 132 11.98 -4.56 21.13
C ALA A 132 13.45 -4.56 20.64
N ALA A 133 13.95 -5.71 20.16
CA ALA A 133 15.29 -5.81 19.59
C ALA A 133 15.41 -5.07 18.25
N ALA A 134 14.37 -5.13 17.39
CA ALA A 134 14.33 -4.34 16.16
C ALA A 134 14.24 -2.84 16.46
N ALA A 135 13.43 -2.44 17.45
CA ALA A 135 13.32 -1.05 17.88
C ALA A 135 14.64 -0.50 18.43
N ALA A 136 15.42 -1.30 19.16
CA ALA A 136 16.75 -0.91 19.61
C ALA A 136 17.71 -0.68 18.43
N VAL A 137 17.70 -1.56 17.43
CA VAL A 137 18.49 -1.38 16.19
C VAL A 137 18.06 -0.12 15.44
N ARG A 138 16.75 0.13 15.33
CA ARG A 138 16.22 1.35 14.71
C ARG A 138 16.73 2.61 15.41
N ALA A 139 16.74 2.63 16.75
CA ALA A 139 17.27 3.74 17.53
C ALA A 139 18.77 3.98 17.28
N GLU A 140 19.57 2.92 17.14
CA GLU A 140 20.99 3.03 16.78
C GLU A 140 21.19 3.58 15.36
N VAL A 141 20.32 3.19 14.42
CA VAL A 141 20.39 3.62 13.01
C VAL A 141 20.10 5.10 12.85
N PHE A 142 19.06 5.60 13.52
CA PHE A 142 18.59 6.98 13.32
C PHE A 142 19.14 7.97 14.36
N GLY A 143 19.68 7.49 15.48
CA GLY A 143 20.20 8.35 16.55
C GLY A 143 19.11 9.30 17.07
N ASP A 144 19.37 10.60 17.00
CA ASP A 144 18.42 11.64 17.41
C ASP A 144 17.29 11.87 16.40
N HIS A 145 17.45 11.40 15.15
CA HIS A 145 16.41 11.53 14.13
C HIS A 145 15.28 10.55 14.40
N GLN A 146 14.03 11.00 14.30
CA GLN A 146 12.86 10.17 14.58
C GLN A 146 11.95 10.11 13.36
N PRO A 147 12.13 9.16 12.43
CA PRO A 147 11.15 8.96 11.36
C PRO A 147 9.81 8.47 11.91
N VAL A 148 8.74 8.68 11.15
CA VAL A 148 7.43 8.06 11.45
C VAL A 148 7.59 6.54 11.32
N VAL A 149 7.10 5.78 12.29
CA VAL A 149 7.18 4.31 12.27
C VAL A 149 5.78 3.73 12.06
N ARG A 150 5.65 2.92 11.01
CA ARG A 150 4.51 2.02 10.81
C ARG A 150 4.96 0.60 11.10
N THR A 151 4.26 -0.06 12.01
CA THR A 151 4.54 -1.44 12.39
C THR A 151 3.35 -2.29 12.00
N VAL A 152 3.54 -3.10 10.97
CA VAL A 152 2.50 -4.01 10.47
C VAL A 152 2.82 -5.41 10.94
N VAL A 153 1.93 -6.02 11.71
CA VAL A 153 2.08 -7.44 12.09
C VAL A 153 1.60 -8.28 10.92
N VAL A 154 2.42 -9.19 10.42
CA VAL A 154 2.13 -10.04 9.27
C VAL A 154 2.25 -11.50 9.67
N GLU A 155 1.52 -12.40 9.00
CA GLU A 155 1.59 -13.84 9.29
C GLU A 155 3.02 -14.36 9.14
N ARG A 156 3.67 -13.97 8.03
CA ARG A 156 5.09 -14.23 7.76
C ARG A 156 5.56 -13.43 6.55
N LEU A 157 6.82 -13.60 6.18
CA LEU A 157 7.40 -13.07 4.95
C LEU A 157 7.66 -14.21 3.94
N VAL A 158 8.03 -13.84 2.70
CA VAL A 158 8.30 -14.81 1.61
C VAL A 158 9.32 -15.86 2.05
N ARG A 159 10.38 -15.44 2.75
CA ARG A 159 11.33 -16.36 3.38
C ARG A 159 10.89 -16.65 4.80
N ARG A 160 10.52 -17.90 5.07
CA ARG A 160 9.93 -18.35 6.34
C ARG A 160 10.76 -18.02 7.58
N ALA A 161 12.09 -17.94 7.46
CA ALA A 161 12.99 -17.62 8.57
C ALA A 161 13.19 -16.11 8.79
N ALA A 162 12.66 -15.25 7.90
CA ALA A 162 12.69 -13.80 8.11
C ALA A 162 11.64 -13.39 9.14
N LEU A 163 12.08 -12.57 10.10
CA LEU A 163 11.27 -12.07 11.21
C LEU A 163 10.77 -10.64 10.97
N ILE A 164 11.50 -9.88 10.15
CA ILE A 164 11.26 -8.47 9.83
C ILE A 164 11.59 -8.17 8.36
N GLU A 165 10.79 -7.30 7.75
CA GLU A 165 11.07 -6.60 6.49
C GLU A 165 10.97 -5.09 6.74
N VAL A 166 11.92 -4.33 6.22
CA VAL A 166 12.00 -2.87 6.39
C VAL A 166 11.89 -2.17 5.04
N GLU A 167 11.08 -1.13 4.99
CA GLU A 167 10.91 -0.20 3.87
C GLU A 167 11.10 1.24 4.38
N LEU A 168 11.78 2.07 3.60
CA LEU A 168 12.04 3.48 3.92
C LEU A 168 11.50 4.40 2.83
N HIS A 169 10.92 5.52 3.27
CA HIS A 169 10.73 6.72 2.46
C HIS A 169 11.64 7.82 2.98
N ALA A 170 12.29 8.54 2.07
CA ALA A 170 13.17 9.66 2.38
C ALA A 170 12.81 10.89 1.56
N VAL A 171 13.04 12.05 2.14
CA VAL A 171 12.98 13.37 1.49
C VAL A 171 14.20 14.14 1.97
N ALA A 172 14.89 14.85 1.09
CA ALA A 172 16.06 15.65 1.45
C ALA A 172 15.75 16.58 2.63
N GLY A 173 16.56 16.51 3.68
CA GLY A 173 16.36 17.26 4.93
C GLY A 173 15.40 16.61 5.93
N GLY A 174 14.85 15.42 5.63
CA GLY A 174 14.16 14.57 6.61
C GLY A 174 12.73 14.96 6.97
N GLY A 175 12.17 15.96 6.27
CA GLY A 175 10.89 16.57 6.61
C GLY A 175 10.90 17.30 7.96
N GLN A 176 9.82 18.00 8.27
CA GLN A 176 9.67 18.62 9.59
C GLN A 176 9.00 17.65 10.56
N THR A 177 9.48 17.63 11.80
CA THR A 177 8.74 16.99 12.90
C THR A 177 7.65 17.94 13.35
N LEU A 178 6.40 17.57 13.09
CA LEU A 178 5.25 18.45 13.25
C LEU A 178 4.58 18.28 14.61
N ALA A 179 4.47 17.03 15.05
CA ALA A 179 3.91 16.63 16.33
C ALA A 179 4.50 15.28 16.73
N ALA A 180 4.20 14.81 17.94
CA ALA A 180 4.43 13.43 18.34
C ALA A 180 3.18 12.89 19.01
N SER A 181 2.93 11.58 18.86
CA SER A 181 1.95 10.91 19.72
C SER A 181 2.32 11.12 21.18
N GLU A 182 1.33 11.12 22.08
CA GLU A 182 1.60 11.45 23.49
C GLU A 182 2.74 10.61 24.12
N PRO A 183 3.57 11.21 24.98
CA PRO A 183 4.58 10.50 25.75
C PRO A 183 3.95 9.41 26.62
N ARG A 184 4.28 8.15 26.32
CA ARG A 184 3.93 7.00 27.17
C ARG A 184 5.02 6.77 28.22
N ALA A 185 4.63 6.32 29.41
CA ALA A 185 5.57 6.04 30.49
C ALA A 185 6.65 5.03 30.05
N ALA A 186 7.86 5.21 30.58
CA ALA A 186 9.04 4.43 30.17
C ALA A 186 8.82 2.91 30.33
N GLY A 187 8.98 2.17 29.23
CA GLY A 187 8.90 0.70 29.20
C GLY A 187 7.90 0.13 28.18
N THR A 188 6.98 0.94 27.66
CA THR A 188 5.95 0.51 26.70
C THR A 188 5.76 1.57 25.62
N TRP A 189 6.35 1.33 24.43
CA TRP A 189 6.21 2.13 23.20
C TRP A 189 6.63 3.61 23.26
N VAL A 190 7.61 3.98 22.42
CA VAL A 190 8.12 5.36 22.27
C VAL A 190 7.12 6.19 21.44
N PRO A 191 6.88 7.48 21.78
CA PRO A 191 6.18 8.43 20.92
C PRO A 191 6.68 8.37 19.50
N SER A 192 5.77 8.16 18.55
CA SER A 192 6.11 8.21 17.14
C SER A 192 5.71 9.58 16.59
N PRO A 193 6.63 10.27 15.90
CA PRO A 193 6.36 11.59 15.38
C PRO A 193 5.37 11.55 14.22
N VAL A 194 4.74 12.70 13.98
CA VAL A 194 4.06 13.05 12.75
C VAL A 194 5.03 13.90 11.93
N ARG A 195 5.25 13.54 10.67
CA ARG A 195 6.19 14.24 9.79
C ARG A 195 5.61 14.53 8.43
N ASP A 196 6.07 15.63 7.84
CA ASP A 196 5.90 15.86 6.41
C ASP A 196 6.71 14.82 5.61
N GLY A 197 6.15 14.43 4.48
CA GLY A 197 6.76 13.57 3.47
C GLY A 197 6.86 14.27 2.13
N HIS A 198 7.01 13.48 1.08
CA HIS A 198 7.07 13.96 -0.30
C HIS A 198 5.76 14.69 -0.67
N ASP A 199 5.87 15.82 -1.38
CA ASP A 199 4.74 16.51 -2.04
C ASP A 199 3.52 16.72 -1.12
N GLY A 200 3.78 17.33 0.04
CA GLY A 200 2.74 17.68 1.01
C GLY A 200 2.12 16.50 1.75
N ALA A 201 2.65 15.27 1.60
CA ALA A 201 2.23 14.14 2.41
C ALA A 201 2.49 14.41 3.91
N VAL A 202 1.63 13.88 4.76
CA VAL A 202 1.79 13.88 6.21
C VAL A 202 1.60 12.45 6.70
N TYR A 203 2.67 11.87 7.24
CA TYR A 203 2.66 10.49 7.71
C TYR A 203 2.34 10.45 9.20
N LEU A 204 1.38 9.59 9.55
CA LEU A 204 1.08 9.21 10.93
C LEU A 204 1.66 7.82 11.22
N PRO A 205 2.03 7.56 12.48
CA PRO A 205 2.39 6.22 12.91
C PRO A 205 1.18 5.29 12.89
N THR A 206 1.41 4.00 13.08
CA THR A 206 0.31 3.03 13.20
C THR A 206 -0.54 3.37 14.42
N MET A 207 -1.82 3.63 14.19
CA MET A 207 -2.80 3.90 15.24
C MET A 207 -3.24 2.58 15.88
N LEU A 208 -3.10 2.52 17.20
CA LEU A 208 -3.56 1.40 18.02
C LEU A 208 -4.60 1.90 19.02
N PRO A 209 -5.56 1.04 19.44
CA PRO A 209 -6.58 1.39 20.41
C PRO A 209 -6.00 1.31 21.82
N LEU A 210 -4.99 2.12 22.09
CA LEU A 210 -4.26 2.19 23.36
C LEU A 210 -4.40 3.60 23.94
N ASP A 211 -4.71 3.70 25.22
CA ASP A 211 -4.77 4.98 25.92
C ASP A 211 -3.37 5.52 26.27
N ALA A 212 -3.34 6.66 26.99
CA ALA A 212 -2.10 7.30 27.41
C ALA A 212 -1.27 6.46 28.41
N ALA A 213 -1.90 5.52 29.13
CA ALA A 213 -1.21 4.56 29.98
C ALA A 213 -0.67 3.36 29.19
N GLY A 214 -1.05 3.22 27.91
CA GLY A 214 -0.71 2.09 27.07
C GLY A 214 -1.68 0.91 27.22
N GLU A 215 -2.82 1.10 27.88
CA GLU A 215 -3.83 0.07 28.08
C GLU A 215 -4.79 0.00 26.89
N VAL A 216 -5.27 -1.20 26.57
CA VAL A 216 -6.21 -1.41 25.46
C VAL A 216 -7.58 -0.80 25.78
N VAL A 217 -8.03 0.10 24.92
CA VAL A 217 -9.34 0.73 25.01
C VAL A 217 -10.38 -0.15 24.33
N HIS A 218 -11.58 -0.25 24.91
CA HIS A 218 -12.70 -1.05 24.39
C HIS A 218 -12.33 -2.52 24.06
N PRO A 219 -11.73 -3.28 24.99
CA PRO A 219 -11.34 -4.67 24.72
C PRO A 219 -12.56 -5.50 24.30
N GLY A 220 -12.41 -6.27 23.23
CA GLY A 220 -13.48 -7.09 22.66
C GLY A 220 -14.48 -6.37 21.75
N ASP A 221 -14.40 -5.04 21.61
CA ASP A 221 -15.27 -4.26 20.72
C ASP A 221 -14.49 -3.64 19.56
N PHE A 222 -14.47 -4.38 18.44
CA PHE A 222 -13.80 -3.97 17.20
C PHE A 222 -14.23 -2.59 16.68
N VAL A 223 -15.53 -2.27 16.73
CA VAL A 223 -16.04 -1.03 16.11
C VAL A 223 -15.65 0.17 16.95
N SER A 224 -15.71 0.05 18.27
CA SER A 224 -15.27 1.09 19.19
C SER A 224 -13.74 1.29 19.16
N GLN A 225 -12.96 0.21 19.03
CA GLN A 225 -11.51 0.31 18.79
C GLN A 225 -11.19 1.02 17.47
N TYR A 226 -11.92 0.70 16.39
CA TYR A 226 -11.75 1.36 15.08
C TYR A 226 -12.03 2.86 15.18
N ALA A 227 -13.13 3.23 15.83
CA ALA A 227 -13.48 4.63 16.08
C ALA A 227 -12.39 5.36 16.88
N TYR A 228 -11.90 4.73 17.94
CA TYR A 228 -10.82 5.26 18.76
C TYR A 228 -9.55 5.53 17.94
N CYS A 229 -9.14 4.59 17.07
CA CYS A 229 -7.97 4.78 16.20
C CYS A 229 -8.12 5.98 15.27
N LEU A 230 -9.31 6.18 14.67
CA LEU A 230 -9.57 7.37 13.86
C LEU A 230 -9.58 8.65 14.70
N ASP A 231 -10.16 8.62 15.91
CA ASP A 231 -10.14 9.78 16.81
C ASP A 231 -8.71 10.18 17.21
N ARG A 232 -7.81 9.20 17.42
CA ARG A 232 -6.38 9.49 17.64
C ARG A 232 -5.68 10.06 16.42
N ALA A 233 -5.99 9.57 15.22
CA ALA A 233 -5.50 10.17 13.99
C ALA A 233 -6.00 11.62 13.81
N GLN A 234 -7.26 11.89 14.15
CA GLN A 234 -7.83 13.25 14.15
C GLN A 234 -7.06 14.17 15.11
N ASP A 235 -6.74 13.73 16.33
CA ASP A 235 -5.99 14.54 17.29
C ASP A 235 -4.60 14.89 16.75
N LEU A 236 -3.88 13.92 16.19
CA LEU A 236 -2.56 14.10 15.58
C LEU A 236 -2.60 15.06 14.39
N LEU A 237 -3.62 14.95 13.53
CA LEU A 237 -3.81 15.85 12.40
C LEU A 237 -4.16 17.27 12.86
N THR A 238 -5.00 17.40 13.89
CA THR A 238 -5.38 18.70 14.46
C THR A 238 -4.16 19.44 15.01
N ALA A 239 -3.23 18.72 15.65
CA ALA A 239 -1.99 19.29 16.17
C ALA A 239 -1.10 19.92 15.09
N VAL A 240 -1.28 19.54 13.82
CA VAL A 240 -0.48 20.02 12.68
C VAL A 240 -1.29 20.87 11.70
N GLY A 241 -2.47 21.33 12.12
CA GLY A 241 -3.36 22.21 11.36
C GLY A 241 -4.19 21.50 10.28
N LEU A 242 -4.39 20.18 10.39
CA LEU A 242 -5.19 19.36 9.49
C LEU A 242 -6.38 18.72 10.23
N SER A 243 -7.22 18.01 9.50
CA SER A 243 -8.25 17.10 10.04
C SER A 243 -8.21 15.78 9.29
N LEU A 244 -9.01 14.80 9.72
CA LEU A 244 -9.23 13.55 8.99
C LEU A 244 -9.76 13.75 7.56
N ASP A 245 -10.30 14.93 7.23
CA ASP A 245 -10.71 15.25 5.86
C ASP A 245 -9.53 15.41 4.91
N ALA A 246 -8.32 15.57 5.44
CA ALA A 246 -7.07 15.55 4.68
C ALA A 246 -6.53 14.13 4.43
N ALA A 247 -7.17 13.09 4.98
CA ALA A 247 -6.71 11.72 4.79
C ALA A 247 -6.80 11.29 3.32
N VAL A 248 -5.69 10.83 2.77
CA VAL A 248 -5.58 10.25 1.42
C VAL A 248 -5.66 8.73 1.45
N THR A 249 -5.21 8.09 2.54
CA THR A 249 -5.35 6.65 2.77
C THR A 249 -5.68 6.33 4.21
N THR A 250 -6.43 5.24 4.38
CA THR A 250 -6.73 4.59 5.66
C THR A 250 -6.65 3.08 5.47
N TYR A 251 -5.50 2.49 5.76
CA TYR A 251 -5.30 1.04 5.65
C TYR A 251 -5.42 0.43 7.04
N ASP A 252 -6.26 -0.60 7.17
CA ASP A 252 -6.51 -1.23 8.46
C ASP A 252 -6.13 -2.71 8.47
N TYR A 253 -5.67 -3.12 9.65
CA TYR A 253 -5.25 -4.47 9.94
C TYR A 253 -6.11 -4.97 11.07
N SER A 254 -6.82 -6.07 10.86
CA SER A 254 -7.68 -6.69 11.87
C SER A 254 -7.47 -8.19 11.87
N THR A 255 -8.31 -8.96 12.57
CA THR A 255 -8.20 -10.42 12.61
C THR A 255 -9.37 -11.10 11.90
N PRO A 256 -9.24 -12.36 11.47
CA PRO A 256 -10.36 -13.10 10.89
C PRO A 256 -11.65 -13.09 11.73
N ALA A 257 -11.54 -12.96 13.06
CA ALA A 257 -12.66 -12.89 13.98
C ALA A 257 -13.49 -11.59 13.85
N THR A 258 -12.94 -10.52 13.28
CA THR A 258 -13.66 -9.24 13.11
C THR A 258 -14.52 -9.21 11.86
N ARG A 259 -14.36 -10.17 10.93
CA ARG A 259 -14.99 -10.16 9.60
C ARG A 259 -16.51 -9.93 9.64
N ASP A 260 -17.22 -10.61 10.53
CA ASP A 260 -18.69 -10.54 10.62
C ASP A 260 -19.20 -9.17 11.08
N VAL A 261 -18.38 -8.46 11.87
CA VAL A 261 -18.69 -7.11 12.37
C VAL A 261 -18.02 -6.01 11.55
N TYR A 262 -17.10 -6.35 10.64
CA TYR A 262 -16.30 -5.40 9.88
C TYR A 262 -17.14 -4.34 9.19
N ARG A 263 -18.21 -4.75 8.51
CA ARG A 263 -19.16 -3.83 7.82
C ARG A 263 -19.74 -2.72 8.71
N ARG A 264 -19.72 -2.87 10.04
CA ARG A 264 -20.21 -1.84 10.98
C ARG A 264 -19.26 -0.64 11.08
N THR A 265 -17.99 -0.77 10.70
CA THR A 265 -17.04 0.36 10.63
C THR A 265 -17.45 1.38 9.58
N HIS A 266 -18.28 1.01 8.59
CA HIS A 266 -18.84 1.93 7.61
C HIS A 266 -19.46 3.16 8.27
N ARG A 267 -20.23 2.98 9.35
CA ARG A 267 -20.85 4.10 10.06
C ARG A 267 -19.81 5.03 10.67
N VAL A 268 -18.82 4.46 11.35
CA VAL A 268 -17.70 5.19 11.95
C VAL A 268 -16.94 5.99 10.90
N ARG A 269 -16.64 5.37 9.75
CA ARG A 269 -15.98 6.02 8.61
C ARG A 269 -16.83 7.16 8.04
N ALA A 270 -18.13 6.94 7.82
CA ALA A 270 -19.03 7.96 7.29
C ALA A 270 -19.20 9.17 8.25
N GLU A 271 -19.09 8.94 9.56
CA GLU A 271 -19.18 10.01 10.57
C GLU A 271 -17.89 10.83 10.70
N ARG A 272 -16.73 10.29 10.29
CA ARG A 272 -15.40 10.87 10.59
C ARG A 272 -14.56 11.23 9.37
N LEU A 273 -14.83 10.63 8.22
CA LEU A 273 -14.04 10.78 7.00
C LEU A 273 -14.90 11.39 5.89
N GLY A 274 -14.25 11.96 4.88
CA GLY A 274 -14.92 12.42 3.66
C GLY A 274 -15.67 13.74 3.80
N GLY A 275 -15.47 14.50 4.89
CA GLY A 275 -16.05 15.83 5.07
C GLY A 275 -15.56 16.86 4.05
N ALA A 276 -14.40 16.63 3.42
CA ALA A 276 -13.91 17.39 2.26
C ALA A 276 -14.57 16.98 0.92
N GLY A 277 -15.55 16.08 0.92
CA GLY A 277 -16.23 15.59 -0.28
C GLY A 277 -15.51 14.45 -1.01
N VAL A 278 -14.34 14.03 -0.54
CA VAL A 278 -13.58 12.88 -1.05
C VAL A 278 -13.21 11.97 0.12
N TYR A 279 -13.63 10.71 0.07
CA TYR A 279 -13.16 9.71 1.03
C TYR A 279 -11.74 9.23 0.68
N PRO A 280 -10.90 8.88 1.68
CA PRO A 280 -9.58 8.32 1.43
C PRO A 280 -9.64 6.98 0.69
N GLY A 281 -8.53 6.59 0.06
CA GLY A 281 -8.29 5.19 -0.30
C GLY A 281 -8.30 4.29 0.94
N ALA A 282 -8.72 3.03 0.79
CA ALA A 282 -8.78 2.09 1.90
C ALA A 282 -8.49 0.65 1.47
N GLY A 283 -8.16 -0.19 2.45
CA GLY A 283 -8.14 -1.63 2.32
C GLY A 283 -7.91 -2.25 3.69
N GLY A 284 -8.48 -3.44 3.88
CA GLY A 284 -8.51 -4.13 5.16
C GLY A 284 -7.89 -5.51 5.02
N ILE A 285 -6.81 -5.75 5.76
CA ILE A 285 -6.05 -7.00 5.72
C ILE A 285 -6.19 -7.75 7.04
N LEU A 286 -6.43 -9.06 6.97
CA LEU A 286 -6.66 -9.88 8.15
C LEU A 286 -5.38 -10.62 8.54
N MET A 287 -4.91 -10.34 9.75
CA MET A 287 -3.74 -10.93 10.38
C MET A 287 -4.18 -11.91 11.47
N SER A 288 -3.43 -12.97 11.72
CA SER A 288 -3.82 -13.92 12.79
C SER A 288 -3.68 -13.33 14.18
N ARG A 289 -2.75 -12.37 14.35
CA ARG A 289 -2.49 -11.62 15.57
C ARG A 289 -2.12 -10.18 15.23
N LEU A 290 -2.35 -9.29 16.18
CA LEU A 290 -1.89 -7.90 16.17
C LEU A 290 -0.93 -7.64 17.35
N HIS A 291 -0.57 -6.38 17.56
CA HIS A 291 0.45 -5.91 18.50
C HIS A 291 0.21 -6.32 19.96
N HIS A 292 -1.05 -6.56 20.34
CA HIS A 292 -1.46 -7.03 21.67
C HIS A 292 -2.68 -7.98 21.52
N PRO A 293 -2.86 -9.01 22.37
CA PRO A 293 -3.97 -9.95 22.26
C PRO A 293 -5.38 -9.32 22.21
N ASP A 294 -5.59 -8.24 22.96
CA ASP A 294 -6.88 -7.54 23.02
C ASP A 294 -7.04 -6.42 21.97
N VAL A 295 -6.00 -6.16 21.15
CA VAL A 295 -6.09 -5.24 20.02
C VAL A 295 -6.73 -5.98 18.84
N LEU A 296 -7.85 -5.45 18.36
CA LEU A 296 -8.63 -6.00 17.25
C LEU A 296 -8.45 -5.23 15.94
N VAL A 297 -7.84 -4.04 16.00
CA VAL A 297 -7.54 -3.22 14.84
C VAL A 297 -6.26 -2.39 15.03
N ALA A 298 -5.47 -2.27 13.97
CA ALA A 298 -4.45 -1.24 13.80
C ALA A 298 -4.76 -0.47 12.51
N ILE A 299 -4.56 0.86 12.49
CA ILE A 299 -4.87 1.69 11.30
C ILE A 299 -3.67 2.56 10.95
N ASP A 300 -3.23 2.46 9.70
CA ASP A 300 -2.26 3.38 9.12
C ASP A 300 -3.01 4.48 8.34
N VAL A 301 -2.70 5.73 8.68
CA VAL A 301 -3.29 6.91 8.04
C VAL A 301 -2.19 7.72 7.36
N THR A 302 -2.39 8.05 6.08
CA THR A 302 -1.62 9.10 5.39
C THR A 302 -2.58 10.25 5.10
N ALA A 303 -2.14 11.48 5.37
CA ALA A 303 -2.86 12.69 4.97
C ALA A 303 -2.06 13.50 3.95
N SER A 304 -2.68 14.51 3.33
CA SER A 304 -2.01 15.46 2.46
C SER A 304 -2.39 16.89 2.82
N ARG A 305 -1.45 17.82 2.66
CA ARG A 305 -1.69 19.27 2.74
C ARG A 305 -2.35 19.82 1.48
N HIS A 306 -2.42 19.04 0.41
CA HIS A 306 -3.07 19.44 -0.83
C HIS A 306 -4.57 19.15 -0.79
N PRO A 307 -5.39 19.89 -1.58
CA PRO A 307 -6.77 19.50 -1.84
C PRO A 307 -6.86 18.07 -2.40
N LEU A 308 -7.92 17.36 -2.02
CA LEU A 308 -8.16 15.99 -2.47
C LEU A 308 -9.06 15.98 -3.70
N GLU A 309 -8.65 15.21 -4.70
CA GLU A 309 -9.40 14.99 -5.94
C GLU A 309 -9.74 13.50 -6.07
N LEU A 310 -11.03 13.20 -6.28
CA LEU A 310 -11.49 11.84 -6.54
C LEU A 310 -11.03 11.38 -7.93
N VAL A 311 -10.33 10.25 -7.98
CA VAL A 311 -9.99 9.56 -9.23
C VAL A 311 -10.78 8.26 -9.30
N ASN A 312 -11.86 8.26 -10.09
CA ASN A 312 -12.73 7.09 -10.29
C ASN A 312 -13.10 6.95 -11.78
N PRO A 313 -12.71 5.85 -12.47
CA PRO A 313 -13.01 5.60 -13.89
C PRO A 313 -14.49 5.33 -14.22
N GLY A 314 -15.42 5.67 -13.33
CA GLY A 314 -16.85 5.37 -13.45
C GLY A 314 -17.26 4.04 -12.80
N TRP A 315 -16.48 3.52 -11.87
CA TRP A 315 -16.83 2.32 -11.11
C TRP A 315 -17.88 2.66 -10.04
N SER A 316 -19.15 2.41 -10.38
CA SER A 316 -20.31 2.76 -9.54
C SER A 316 -20.36 2.06 -8.18
N ARG A 317 -19.59 0.98 -7.98
CA ARG A 317 -19.48 0.34 -6.66
C ARG A 317 -19.01 1.34 -5.58
N TYR A 318 -18.16 2.29 -5.95
CA TYR A 318 -17.60 3.27 -5.03
C TYR A 318 -18.58 4.38 -4.64
N ASP A 319 -19.69 4.54 -5.36
CA ASP A 319 -20.72 5.56 -5.06
C ASP A 319 -21.40 5.34 -3.70
N SER A 320 -21.35 4.11 -3.19
CA SER A 320 -22.00 3.70 -1.93
C SER A 320 -21.02 3.42 -0.80
N LEU A 321 -19.71 3.58 -1.03
CA LEU A 321 -18.65 3.20 -0.10
C LEU A 321 -18.07 4.42 0.60
N THR A 322 -17.47 4.19 1.77
CA THR A 322 -16.74 5.22 2.54
C THR A 322 -15.25 5.22 2.21
N TYR A 323 -14.91 4.95 0.95
CA TYR A 323 -13.56 4.98 0.40
C TYR A 323 -13.59 5.15 -1.13
N ALA A 324 -12.50 5.67 -1.70
CA ALA A 324 -12.35 5.93 -3.13
C ALA A 324 -11.35 4.95 -3.79
N PRO A 325 -11.48 4.62 -5.09
CA PRO A 325 -10.48 3.79 -5.77
C PRO A 325 -9.12 4.49 -5.87
N GLY A 326 -9.13 5.80 -6.13
CA GLY A 326 -7.96 6.66 -6.13
C GLY A 326 -8.29 8.05 -5.61
N VAL A 327 -7.31 8.66 -4.96
CA VAL A 327 -7.33 10.04 -4.45
C VAL A 327 -6.05 10.71 -4.91
N ARG A 328 -6.18 11.74 -5.74
CA ARG A 328 -5.07 12.60 -6.09
C ARG A 328 -4.95 13.72 -5.06
N ALA A 329 -3.75 13.96 -4.59
CA ALA A 329 -3.40 15.13 -3.79
C ALA A 329 -2.02 15.61 -4.24
N GLY A 330 -1.94 16.83 -4.77
CA GLY A 330 -0.73 17.34 -5.41
C GLY A 330 -0.36 16.51 -6.65
N ARG A 331 0.89 16.06 -6.69
CA ARG A 331 1.46 15.10 -7.64
C ARG A 331 1.33 13.66 -7.18
N THR A 332 0.70 13.32 -6.06
CA THR A 332 0.60 11.91 -5.66
C THR A 332 -0.80 11.36 -5.89
N LEU A 333 -0.89 10.20 -6.55
CA LEU A 333 -2.09 9.38 -6.65
C LEU A 333 -2.01 8.25 -5.63
N TYR A 334 -2.77 8.40 -4.55
CA TYR A 334 -2.97 7.39 -3.52
C TYR A 334 -4.14 6.49 -3.91
N MET A 335 -4.01 5.17 -3.75
CA MET A 335 -5.02 4.23 -4.21
C MET A 335 -5.50 3.29 -3.09
N SER A 336 -6.71 2.75 -3.26
CA SER A 336 -7.22 1.68 -2.41
C SER A 336 -6.49 0.35 -2.64
N GLY A 337 -6.75 -0.62 -1.77
CA GLY A 337 -6.42 -2.02 -2.04
C GLY A 337 -7.23 -2.54 -3.23
N PHE A 338 -6.52 -3.17 -4.18
CA PHE A 338 -7.12 -3.85 -5.32
C PHE A 338 -6.97 -5.36 -5.17
N ALA A 339 -8.05 -6.08 -5.45
CA ALA A 339 -8.08 -7.53 -5.55
C ALA A 339 -8.84 -7.92 -6.83
N ALA A 340 -8.92 -9.22 -7.11
CA ALA A 340 -9.54 -9.76 -8.32
C ALA A 340 -11.07 -9.64 -8.32
N LEU A 341 -11.58 -8.43 -8.46
CA LEU A 341 -12.99 -8.08 -8.42
C LEU A 341 -13.47 -7.63 -9.81
N ASP A 342 -14.59 -8.17 -10.26
CA ASP A 342 -15.34 -7.56 -11.35
C ASP A 342 -15.97 -6.23 -10.86
N MET A 343 -15.51 -5.10 -11.39
CA MET A 343 -15.96 -3.78 -10.92
C MET A 343 -17.43 -3.48 -11.22
N GLN A 344 -18.07 -4.22 -12.13
CA GLN A 344 -19.49 -4.06 -12.47
C GLN A 344 -20.38 -4.99 -11.64
N THR A 345 -20.06 -6.29 -11.62
CA THR A 345 -20.90 -7.30 -10.95
C THR A 345 -20.54 -7.47 -9.47
N GLN A 346 -19.40 -6.93 -9.05
CA GLN A 346 -18.82 -7.08 -7.70
C GLN A 346 -18.55 -8.54 -7.32
N GLN A 347 -18.48 -9.45 -8.29
CA GLN A 347 -18.09 -10.83 -8.06
C GLN A 347 -16.57 -10.92 -7.89
N ALA A 348 -16.15 -11.79 -6.97
CA ALA A 348 -14.75 -12.19 -6.93
C ALA A 348 -14.47 -13.09 -8.13
N LEU A 349 -13.35 -12.87 -8.78
CA LEU A 349 -12.93 -13.57 -9.98
C LEU A 349 -11.79 -14.53 -9.64
N HIS A 350 -11.78 -15.67 -10.33
CA HIS A 350 -10.71 -16.67 -10.26
C HIS A 350 -10.37 -17.14 -8.82
N PRO A 351 -11.36 -17.64 -8.05
CA PRO A 351 -11.04 -18.25 -6.76
C PRO A 351 -9.98 -19.34 -6.95
N ASP A 352 -9.07 -19.46 -5.99
CA ASP A 352 -7.99 -20.47 -5.95
C ASP A 352 -6.88 -20.34 -7.03
N ASP A 353 -6.91 -19.33 -7.89
CA ASP A 353 -5.85 -19.07 -8.89
C ASP A 353 -5.20 -17.70 -8.70
N ILE A 354 -4.09 -17.66 -7.95
CA ILE A 354 -3.39 -16.40 -7.66
C ILE A 354 -2.82 -15.72 -8.92
N GLY A 355 -2.45 -16.49 -9.96
CA GLY A 355 -1.94 -15.93 -11.21
C GLY A 355 -3.02 -15.18 -11.97
N ALA A 356 -4.19 -15.79 -12.12
CA ALA A 356 -5.34 -15.14 -12.74
C ALA A 356 -5.90 -14.00 -11.89
N GLN A 357 -5.88 -14.12 -10.56
CA GLN A 357 -6.24 -13.01 -9.67
C GLN A 357 -5.29 -11.82 -9.81
N ALA A 358 -3.99 -12.07 -9.91
CA ALA A 358 -3.00 -11.02 -10.13
C ALA A 358 -3.24 -10.30 -11.47
N GLU A 359 -3.59 -11.03 -12.54
CA GLU A 359 -3.90 -10.42 -13.85
C GLU A 359 -5.06 -9.42 -13.75
N VAL A 360 -6.16 -9.83 -13.09
CA VAL A 360 -7.31 -8.93 -12.85
C VAL A 360 -6.92 -7.75 -11.96
N THR A 361 -6.17 -8.01 -10.89
CA THR A 361 -5.77 -7.01 -9.90
C THR A 361 -4.89 -5.92 -10.52
N TYR A 362 -3.80 -6.29 -11.20
CA TYR A 362 -2.94 -5.34 -11.89
C TYR A 362 -3.63 -4.71 -13.10
N GLY A 363 -4.54 -5.41 -13.77
CA GLY A 363 -5.38 -4.83 -14.82
C GLY A 363 -6.26 -3.69 -14.31
N ALA A 364 -6.86 -3.83 -13.12
CA ALA A 364 -7.64 -2.77 -12.50
C ALA A 364 -6.78 -1.57 -12.08
N ILE A 365 -5.59 -1.82 -11.52
CA ILE A 365 -4.62 -0.76 -11.18
C ILE A 365 -4.25 0.03 -12.43
N ARG A 366 -3.90 -0.66 -13.52
CA ARG A 366 -3.60 -0.02 -14.80
C ARG A 366 -4.74 0.80 -15.35
N HIS A 367 -5.97 0.29 -15.28
CA HIS A 367 -7.15 1.04 -15.73
C HIS A 367 -7.28 2.36 -14.96
N LEU A 368 -7.08 2.34 -13.64
CA LEU A 368 -7.12 3.55 -12.82
C LEU A 368 -6.00 4.54 -13.19
N LEU A 369 -4.77 4.05 -13.39
CA LEU A 369 -3.64 4.86 -13.86
C LEU A 369 -3.94 5.50 -15.22
N GLU A 370 -4.39 4.71 -16.20
CA GLU A 370 -4.71 5.18 -17.55
C GLU A 370 -5.80 6.25 -17.53
N TYR A 371 -6.84 6.08 -16.69
CA TYR A 371 -7.86 7.10 -16.47
C TYR A 371 -7.29 8.38 -15.85
N ALA A 372 -6.32 8.24 -14.95
CA ALA A 372 -5.61 9.34 -14.31
C ALA A 372 -4.60 10.05 -15.24
N GLY A 373 -4.40 9.56 -16.47
CA GLY A 373 -3.37 10.06 -17.39
C GLY A 373 -1.96 9.56 -17.09
N LEU A 374 -1.83 8.48 -16.32
CA LEU A 374 -0.58 7.85 -15.90
C LEU A 374 -0.40 6.48 -16.59
N GLY A 375 0.84 6.01 -16.64
CA GLY A 375 1.21 4.67 -17.06
C GLY A 375 1.90 3.86 -15.96
N PRO A 376 2.26 2.59 -16.23
CA PRO A 376 2.93 1.74 -15.25
C PRO A 376 4.28 2.28 -14.75
N GLN A 377 4.97 3.08 -15.55
CA GLN A 377 6.25 3.73 -15.19
C GLN A 377 6.11 4.80 -14.10
N ASP A 378 4.87 5.24 -13.81
CA ASP A 378 4.57 6.27 -12.82
C ASP A 378 4.21 5.66 -11.45
N LEU A 379 4.14 4.32 -11.36
CA LEU A 379 3.98 3.60 -10.10
C LEU A 379 5.27 3.70 -9.29
N VAL A 380 5.20 4.34 -8.13
CA VAL A 380 6.34 4.50 -7.23
C VAL A 380 6.49 3.34 -6.27
N GLU A 381 5.37 2.79 -5.78
CA GLU A 381 5.41 1.63 -4.89
C GLU A 381 4.16 0.76 -5.02
N THR A 382 4.33 -0.51 -4.67
CA THR A 382 3.24 -1.46 -4.46
C THR A 382 3.50 -2.27 -3.19
N THR A 383 2.53 -2.30 -2.26
CA THR A 383 2.51 -3.30 -1.19
C THR A 383 1.57 -4.44 -1.56
N GLU A 384 2.07 -5.68 -1.56
CA GLU A 384 1.30 -6.88 -1.89
C GLU A 384 1.07 -7.72 -0.62
N TYR A 385 -0.20 -8.06 -0.34
CA TYR A 385 -0.56 -9.03 0.69
C TYR A 385 -1.07 -10.31 0.03
N CYS A 386 -0.31 -11.39 0.20
CA CYS A 386 -0.68 -12.73 -0.26
C CYS A 386 -1.19 -13.55 0.93
N VAL A 387 -2.28 -14.31 0.76
CA VAL A 387 -2.71 -15.24 1.81
C VAL A 387 -1.72 -16.40 1.95
N ALA A 388 -1.58 -16.94 3.16
CA ALA A 388 -0.62 -18.00 3.44
C ALA A 388 -0.79 -19.26 2.56
N SER A 389 -2.02 -19.59 2.17
CA SER A 389 -2.34 -20.76 1.31
C SER A 389 -1.84 -20.61 -0.12
N ALA A 390 -1.67 -19.39 -0.64
CA ALA A 390 -1.32 -19.13 -2.03
C ALA A 390 0.19 -18.91 -2.27
N ILE A 391 1.01 -18.91 -1.21
CA ILE A 391 2.44 -18.60 -1.34
C ILE A 391 3.20 -19.56 -2.28
N GLY A 392 2.77 -20.82 -2.35
CA GLY A 392 3.43 -21.84 -3.17
C GLY A 392 3.44 -21.45 -4.65
N ASP A 393 2.39 -20.75 -5.07
CA ASP A 393 2.16 -20.31 -6.45
C ASP A 393 2.41 -18.82 -6.65
N TYR A 394 2.81 -18.08 -5.61
CA TYR A 394 3.06 -16.63 -5.66
C TYR A 394 4.06 -16.22 -6.75
N ARG A 395 4.97 -17.11 -7.15
CA ARG A 395 5.88 -16.88 -8.29
C ARG A 395 5.14 -16.57 -9.60
N ALA A 396 3.89 -16.99 -9.76
CA ALA A 396 3.06 -16.67 -10.93
C ALA A 396 2.80 -15.16 -11.07
N VAL A 397 2.75 -14.43 -9.94
CA VAL A 397 2.57 -12.97 -9.91
C VAL A 397 3.72 -12.25 -10.61
N ALA A 398 4.94 -12.79 -10.54
CA ALA A 398 6.09 -12.19 -11.21
C ALA A 398 5.88 -12.11 -12.74
N GLY A 399 5.36 -13.18 -13.37
CA GLY A 399 5.09 -13.18 -14.80
C GLY A 399 3.95 -12.24 -15.21
N VAL A 400 2.97 -12.00 -14.32
CA VAL A 400 1.93 -10.98 -14.54
C VAL A 400 2.53 -9.58 -14.50
N ARG A 401 3.33 -9.27 -13.47
CA ARG A 401 4.03 -7.99 -13.36
C ARG A 401 4.90 -7.73 -14.59
N GLU A 402 5.61 -8.73 -15.07
CA GLU A 402 6.45 -8.62 -16.28
C GLU A 402 5.66 -8.20 -17.53
N ARG A 403 4.42 -8.69 -17.69
CA ARG A 403 3.57 -8.36 -18.84
C ARG A 403 2.84 -7.03 -18.70
N LEU A 404 2.39 -6.71 -17.49
CA LEU A 404 1.48 -5.59 -17.26
C LEU A 404 2.20 -4.32 -16.83
N LEU A 405 3.31 -4.44 -16.11
CA LEU A 405 4.14 -3.30 -15.70
C LEU A 405 5.36 -3.16 -16.63
N GLY A 406 6.31 -2.33 -16.25
CA GLY A 406 7.56 -2.18 -16.99
C GLY A 406 8.60 -1.37 -16.21
N PRO A 407 9.84 -1.29 -16.70
CA PRO A 407 10.86 -0.42 -16.13
C PRO A 407 10.53 1.07 -16.31
N PRO A 408 10.86 1.95 -15.33
CA PRO A 408 11.33 1.59 -14.00
C PRO A 408 10.24 0.82 -13.24
N TRP A 409 10.58 -0.37 -12.74
CA TRP A 409 9.64 -1.17 -11.96
C TRP A 409 9.34 -0.45 -10.65
N PRO A 410 8.12 -0.56 -10.09
CA PRO A 410 7.82 0.04 -8.79
C PRO A 410 8.71 -0.55 -7.70
N ALA A 411 8.93 0.23 -6.63
CA ALA A 411 9.36 -0.34 -5.37
C ALA A 411 8.28 -1.32 -4.87
N SER A 412 8.66 -2.45 -4.28
CA SER A 412 7.73 -3.51 -3.93
C SER A 412 8.02 -4.09 -2.56
N THR A 413 6.95 -4.26 -1.78
CA THR A 413 6.96 -4.89 -0.46
C THR A 413 5.93 -6.01 -0.46
N GLY A 414 6.33 -7.22 -0.07
CA GLY A 414 5.50 -8.41 -0.20
C GLY A 414 5.36 -9.16 1.12
N ALA A 415 4.17 -9.10 1.71
CA ALA A 415 3.87 -9.69 3.00
C ALA A 415 2.81 -10.81 2.91
N ILE A 416 2.85 -11.72 3.89
CA ILE A 416 1.85 -12.79 3.99
C ILE A 416 0.85 -12.44 5.08
N CYS A 417 -0.42 -12.47 4.73
CA CYS A 417 -1.53 -12.27 5.66
C CYS A 417 -2.22 -13.59 6.00
N ALA A 418 -3.03 -13.60 7.05
CA ALA A 418 -3.83 -14.76 7.42
C ALA A 418 -5.02 -14.94 6.47
N ALA A 419 -5.68 -13.82 6.11
CA ALA A 419 -6.76 -13.81 5.13
C ALA A 419 -7.00 -12.39 4.58
N LEU A 420 -7.81 -12.29 3.53
CA LEU A 420 -8.37 -11.04 3.05
C LEU A 420 -9.84 -10.91 3.50
N LEU A 421 -10.42 -9.70 3.41
CA LEU A 421 -11.79 -9.45 3.86
C LEU A 421 -12.80 -10.40 3.21
N ARG A 422 -12.64 -10.61 1.89
CA ARG A 422 -13.38 -11.61 1.12
C ARG A 422 -12.56 -12.90 1.05
N PRO A 423 -13.11 -14.05 1.52
CA PRO A 423 -12.39 -15.33 1.53
C PRO A 423 -11.91 -15.81 0.17
N GLU A 424 -12.53 -15.35 -0.93
CA GLU A 424 -12.19 -15.77 -2.29
C GLU A 424 -10.89 -15.14 -2.81
N PHE A 425 -10.43 -14.04 -2.21
CA PHE A 425 -9.22 -13.36 -2.64
C PHE A 425 -7.96 -14.00 -2.03
N LEU A 426 -6.94 -14.13 -2.86
CA LEU A 426 -5.62 -14.66 -2.51
C LEU A 426 -4.54 -13.56 -2.47
N LEU A 427 -4.77 -12.46 -3.17
CA LEU A 427 -3.85 -11.33 -3.33
C LEU A 427 -4.63 -10.02 -3.25
N GLU A 428 -4.10 -9.07 -2.48
CA GLU A 428 -4.52 -7.67 -2.50
C GLU A 428 -3.29 -6.77 -2.66
N VAL A 429 -3.38 -5.77 -3.52
CA VAL A 429 -2.27 -4.88 -3.88
C VAL A 429 -2.64 -3.43 -3.59
N PHE A 430 -1.76 -2.72 -2.90
CA PHE A 430 -1.89 -1.30 -2.53
C PHE A 430 -0.85 -0.50 -3.30
N PRO A 431 -1.24 0.17 -4.40
CA PRO A 431 -0.32 0.94 -5.21
C PRO A 431 -0.32 2.42 -4.82
N THR A 432 0.82 3.07 -5.04
CA THR A 432 0.94 4.54 -5.08
C THR A 432 1.62 4.92 -6.39
N ALA A 433 1.16 6.00 -7.02
CA ALA A 433 1.79 6.56 -8.21
C ALA A 433 2.06 8.05 -8.02
N VAL A 434 3.00 8.58 -8.80
CA VAL A 434 3.28 10.02 -8.83
C VAL A 434 3.08 10.57 -10.23
N TYR A 435 2.49 11.76 -10.31
CA TYR A 435 2.44 12.55 -11.52
C TYR A 435 3.82 13.15 -11.76
N PRO A 436 4.30 13.08 -13.00
CA PRO A 436 5.64 13.52 -13.36
C PRO A 436 5.81 15.03 -13.25
N GLU A 437 7.05 15.47 -13.06
CA GLU A 437 7.39 16.88 -13.22
C GLU A 437 7.34 17.30 -14.68
N HIS A 438 6.90 18.53 -14.90
CA HIS A 438 7.12 19.23 -16.15
C HIS A 438 8.40 20.05 -16.04
N ALA A 439 9.36 19.80 -16.93
CA ALA A 439 10.53 20.64 -17.09
C ALA A 439 10.09 22.08 -17.40
N GLU A 440 10.62 23.05 -16.68
CA GLU A 440 10.39 24.45 -17.04
C GLU A 440 10.92 24.70 -18.46
N PRO A 441 10.16 25.36 -19.36
CA PRO A 441 10.68 25.74 -20.65
C PRO A 441 11.88 26.65 -20.45
N ALA A 442 13.03 26.27 -21.01
CA ALA A 442 14.26 27.05 -20.93
C ALA A 442 13.95 28.52 -21.28
N GLU A 443 14.21 29.45 -20.35
CA GLU A 443 14.11 30.87 -20.62
C GLU A 443 14.90 31.16 -21.89
N ASN A 444 14.21 31.66 -22.92
CA ASN A 444 14.86 32.13 -24.14
C ASN A 444 15.80 33.28 -23.78
N ALA A 445 17.07 32.95 -23.50
CA ALA A 445 18.18 33.89 -23.51
C ALA A 445 18.42 34.34 -24.95
N GLY A 446 17.57 35.24 -25.45
CA GLY A 446 17.56 35.62 -26.85
C GLY A 446 16.69 36.84 -27.16
N GLY A 447 16.73 37.85 -26.30
CA GLY A 447 16.03 39.12 -26.50
C GLY A 447 16.89 40.31 -26.12
N SER A 448 18.00 40.54 -26.83
CA SER A 448 18.75 41.80 -26.75
C SER A 448 19.18 42.27 -28.14
N ARG A 449 18.32 43.12 -28.70
CA ARG A 449 18.50 44.19 -29.71
C ARG A 449 18.91 43.82 -31.14
#